data_AF-A0A933KAM5-F1
#
_entry.id   AF-A0A933KAM5-F1
#
_cell.length_a   1.000
_cell.length_b   1.000
_cell.length_c   1.000
_cell.angle_alpha   90.00
_cell.angle_beta   90.00
_cell.angle_gamma   90.00
#
_symmetry.space_group_name_H-M   'P 1'
#
loop_
_entity.id
_entity.type
_entity.pdbx_description
1 polymer ?
#
loop_
_entity_poly.entity_id
_entity_poly.type
_entity_poly.pdbx_seq_one_letter_code
_entity_poly.pdbx_strand_id
1 'polypeptide(L)'
;MKKKQGDDRPGGGLSAAADRMTSVLPTFSRPDRTGWDDACVGLEPTFQSERSVRMWQQMSAEEGGEDRYFESEYMLGTQRKVAREIVEKYRKKSREHDRGCMFDRVELEEELDQWGVPRQNLEFRWPDEGLKRFQVRFTIDPETFEYSIKPVPLLWFYEDEFVEFLDEFVWDVPGKHGLSASIAHGGCQFSLSAKTFLSGSLLADDIAYRLNHPELSCFVMDWPNPDDRAFRATSRRAAAFRRILEAYWAGGFHPRAIGTLTPESCYLDRGFGPHPDPATGLMDPERGPIGDAREVFQTNFAFARAVRLQAQSVHPGYWQSASPKDSGYRADQIMRYSEGNLNRMQIAGELHVKSDKVLDPDRVPELDAPLDIAMLYDATICVGCNACTNACREWNGTSPETDVRGLYDAPQQLSADTWTLIQ
;
A
#
# COMPACT_ATOMS: atom_id res chain seq x y z
N MET A 1 15.95 -37.46 -47.89
CA MET A 1 14.58 -37.06 -47.49
C MET A 1 14.13 -37.92 -46.31
N LYS A 2 14.31 -37.45 -45.07
CA LYS A 2 13.75 -38.08 -43.87
C LYS A 2 12.64 -37.17 -43.34
N LYS A 3 11.43 -37.69 -43.28
CA LYS A 3 10.22 -37.02 -42.77
C LYS A 3 10.45 -36.59 -41.31
N LYS A 4 10.18 -35.31 -41.01
CA LYS A 4 9.98 -34.81 -39.64
C LYS A 4 8.74 -35.49 -39.06
N GLN A 5 8.90 -36.15 -37.92
CA GLN A 5 7.79 -36.53 -37.06
C GLN A 5 7.14 -35.26 -36.53
N GLY A 6 5.82 -35.17 -36.71
CA GLY A 6 4.99 -34.12 -36.14
C GLY A 6 4.96 -34.26 -34.63
N ASP A 7 5.12 -33.12 -33.96
CA ASP A 7 4.86 -32.94 -32.55
C ASP A 7 3.34 -32.80 -32.39
N ASP A 8 2.69 -33.89 -32.01
CA ASP A 8 1.24 -33.94 -31.76
C ASP A 8 0.94 -33.19 -30.45
N ARG A 9 0.59 -31.91 -30.55
CA ARG A 9 -0.13 -31.21 -29.48
C ARG A 9 -1.55 -31.80 -29.39
N PRO A 10 -2.00 -32.33 -28.24
CA PRO A 10 -3.42 -32.58 -28.04
C PRO A 10 -4.12 -31.24 -27.78
N GLY A 11 -5.07 -30.87 -28.65
CA GLY A 11 -6.17 -29.91 -28.40
C GLY A 11 -5.78 -28.55 -27.80
N GLY A 12 -5.55 -27.56 -28.67
CA GLY A 12 -5.25 -26.17 -28.29
C GLY A 12 -6.41 -25.41 -27.67
N GLY A 13 -6.61 -25.56 -26.36
CA GLY A 13 -7.30 -24.61 -25.50
C GLY A 13 -6.28 -23.87 -24.62
N LEU A 14 -6.53 -22.60 -24.33
CA LEU A 14 -5.78 -21.86 -23.31
C LEU A 14 -6.04 -22.48 -21.92
N SER A 15 -5.19 -22.18 -20.95
CA SER A 15 -5.52 -22.49 -19.55
C SER A 15 -6.77 -21.69 -19.14
N ALA A 16 -7.53 -22.17 -18.14
CA ALA A 16 -8.71 -21.45 -17.67
C ALA A 16 -8.40 -20.02 -17.18
N ALA A 17 -7.19 -19.79 -16.67
CA ALA A 17 -6.70 -18.45 -16.32
C ALA A 17 -6.44 -17.60 -17.58
N ALA A 18 -5.76 -18.17 -18.58
CA ALA A 18 -5.52 -17.48 -19.85
C ALA A 18 -6.83 -17.18 -20.61
N ASP A 19 -7.84 -18.05 -20.53
CA ASP A 19 -9.18 -17.75 -21.06
C ASP A 19 -9.81 -16.51 -20.37
N ARG A 20 -9.73 -16.43 -19.03
CA ARG A 20 -10.24 -15.27 -18.28
C ARG A 20 -9.44 -14.00 -18.60
N MET A 21 -8.12 -14.09 -18.64
CA MET A 21 -7.24 -12.96 -18.98
C MET A 21 -7.49 -12.45 -20.41
N THR A 22 -7.73 -13.33 -21.37
CA THR A 22 -7.97 -12.92 -22.76
C THR A 22 -9.39 -12.39 -22.98
N SER A 23 -10.37 -12.85 -22.19
CA SER A 23 -11.77 -12.40 -22.31
C SER A 23 -11.98 -10.90 -22.07
N VAL A 24 -11.13 -10.25 -21.27
CA VAL A 24 -11.22 -8.82 -20.94
C VAL A 24 -10.56 -7.91 -21.99
N LEU A 25 -9.65 -8.46 -22.82
CA LEU A 25 -8.87 -7.69 -23.78
C LEU A 25 -9.70 -6.83 -24.77
N PRO A 26 -10.90 -7.27 -25.22
CA PRO A 26 -11.75 -6.46 -26.09
C PRO A 26 -12.44 -5.27 -25.40
N THR A 27 -12.54 -5.25 -24.07
CA THR A 27 -13.42 -4.32 -23.36
C THR A 27 -12.70 -3.37 -22.39
N PHE A 28 -11.57 -3.77 -21.80
CA PHE A 28 -10.92 -2.97 -20.75
C PHE A 28 -10.51 -1.55 -21.17
N SER A 29 -10.19 -1.33 -22.46
CA SER A 29 -9.82 0.00 -22.96
C SER A 29 -11.00 0.78 -23.57
N ARG A 30 -12.23 0.26 -23.50
CA ARG A 30 -13.41 0.90 -24.09
C ARG A 30 -13.95 2.04 -23.21
N PRO A 31 -14.08 3.27 -23.69
CA PRO A 31 -14.50 4.40 -22.86
C PRO A 31 -15.96 4.31 -22.41
N ASP A 32 -16.82 3.57 -23.12
CA ASP A 32 -18.24 3.38 -22.79
C ASP A 32 -18.47 2.33 -21.68
N ARG A 33 -17.41 1.73 -21.15
CA ARG A 33 -17.45 0.69 -20.12
C ARG A 33 -16.75 1.17 -18.85
N THR A 34 -17.51 1.32 -17.77
CA THR A 34 -17.04 1.86 -16.47
C THR A 34 -17.00 0.82 -15.35
N GLY A 35 -17.28 -0.45 -15.64
CA GLY A 35 -17.23 -1.53 -14.67
C GLY A 35 -15.80 -1.84 -14.22
N TRP A 36 -15.67 -2.43 -13.02
CA TRP A 36 -14.39 -2.89 -12.47
C TRP A 36 -13.64 -3.82 -13.43
N ASP A 37 -14.38 -4.74 -14.02
CA ASP A 37 -13.88 -5.72 -14.97
C ASP A 37 -13.28 -5.06 -16.22
N ASP A 38 -13.69 -3.83 -16.54
CA ASP A 38 -13.24 -3.06 -17.70
C ASP A 38 -12.23 -1.96 -17.33
N ALA A 39 -11.65 -2.01 -16.14
CA ALA A 39 -10.65 -1.05 -15.67
C ALA A 39 -9.22 -1.56 -15.90
N CYS A 40 -8.27 -0.61 -15.93
CA CYS A 40 -6.85 -0.92 -16.10
C CYS A 40 -5.93 0.02 -15.31
N VAL A 41 -4.67 -0.40 -15.23
CA VAL A 41 -3.59 0.31 -14.57
C VAL A 41 -2.31 0.25 -15.41
N GLY A 42 -1.44 1.24 -15.29
CA GLY A 42 -0.05 1.18 -15.75
C GLY A 42 0.88 0.85 -14.59
N LEU A 43 1.91 0.02 -14.82
CA LEU A 43 2.93 -0.32 -13.84
C LEU A 43 4.28 0.25 -14.27
N GLU A 44 4.95 0.96 -13.37
CA GLU A 44 6.28 1.51 -13.64
C GLU A 44 7.28 1.17 -12.51
N PRO A 45 7.62 -0.13 -12.30
CA PRO A 45 8.60 -0.52 -11.28
C PRO A 45 10.00 -0.01 -11.61
N THR A 46 10.63 0.62 -10.62
CA THR A 46 11.96 1.23 -10.74
C THR A 46 13.01 0.50 -9.91
N PHE A 47 14.20 0.37 -10.47
CA PHE A 47 15.33 -0.34 -9.88
C PHE A 47 16.60 0.51 -9.96
N GLN A 48 17.49 0.36 -8.99
CA GLN A 48 18.76 1.10 -8.92
C GLN A 48 19.90 0.21 -8.46
N SER A 49 21.11 0.72 -8.64
CA SER A 49 22.33 0.20 -8.06
C SER A 49 23.11 1.35 -7.42
N GLU A 50 24.00 1.08 -6.46
CA GLU A 50 24.88 2.15 -5.95
C GLU A 50 25.64 2.87 -7.08
N ARG A 51 25.96 2.13 -8.14
CA ARG A 51 26.66 2.67 -9.30
C ARG A 51 25.79 3.59 -10.15
N SER A 52 24.52 3.24 -10.42
CA SER A 52 23.63 4.11 -11.20
C SER A 52 23.40 5.44 -10.48
N VAL A 53 23.16 5.40 -9.17
CA VAL A 53 22.98 6.61 -8.34
C VAL A 53 24.24 7.49 -8.35
N ARG A 54 25.42 6.90 -8.09
CA ARG A 54 26.69 7.67 -8.11
C ARG A 54 27.01 8.24 -9.48
N MET A 55 26.73 7.49 -10.55
CA MET A 55 26.94 7.98 -11.92
C MET A 55 26.04 9.18 -12.21
N TRP A 56 24.76 9.11 -11.86
CA TRP A 56 23.86 10.24 -12.05
C TRP A 56 24.35 11.48 -11.29
N GLN A 57 24.62 11.36 -10.00
CA GLN A 57 25.10 12.46 -9.15
C GLN A 57 26.37 13.14 -9.68
N GLN A 58 27.29 12.35 -10.24
CA GLN A 58 28.54 12.88 -10.80
C GLN A 58 28.34 13.52 -12.16
N MET A 59 27.53 12.90 -13.02
CA MET A 59 27.39 13.32 -14.41
C MET A 59 26.41 14.49 -14.55
N SER A 60 25.26 14.47 -13.88
CA SER A 60 24.26 15.54 -13.98
C SER A 60 24.74 16.91 -13.47
N ALA A 61 25.84 16.93 -12.69
CA ALA A 61 26.47 18.17 -12.22
C ALA A 61 27.23 18.93 -13.33
N GLU A 62 27.48 18.30 -14.48
CA GLU A 62 28.21 18.88 -15.61
C GLU A 62 27.26 19.13 -16.79
N GLU A 63 27.47 20.23 -17.53
CA GLU A 63 26.73 20.50 -18.77
C GLU A 63 26.89 19.34 -19.77
N GLY A 64 25.77 18.84 -20.31
CA GLY A 64 25.74 17.66 -21.19
C GLY A 64 26.06 16.33 -20.50
N GLY A 65 26.15 16.30 -19.17
CA GLY A 65 26.38 15.06 -18.42
C GLY A 65 25.16 14.14 -18.29
N GLU A 66 23.95 14.69 -18.35
CA GLU A 66 22.70 13.90 -18.37
C GLU A 66 22.64 13.01 -19.62
N ASP A 67 22.88 13.56 -20.81
CA ASP A 67 22.92 12.78 -22.07
C ASP A 67 23.97 11.67 -22.00
N ARG A 68 25.19 12.00 -21.52
CA ARG A 68 26.26 11.01 -21.34
C ARG A 68 25.87 9.89 -20.36
N TYR A 69 25.01 10.16 -19.39
CA TYR A 69 24.53 9.15 -18.45
C TYR A 69 23.61 8.14 -19.16
N PHE A 70 22.63 8.64 -19.92
CA PHE A 70 21.71 7.81 -20.70
C PHE A 70 22.41 7.00 -21.80
N GLU A 71 23.50 7.53 -22.35
CA GLU A 71 24.33 6.85 -23.35
C GLU A 71 25.40 5.93 -22.75
N SER A 72 25.54 5.88 -21.42
CA SER A 72 26.65 5.19 -20.80
C SER A 72 26.61 3.67 -21.01
N GLU A 73 27.77 3.06 -21.25
CA GLU A 73 27.89 1.61 -21.45
C GLU A 73 27.37 0.81 -20.25
N TYR A 74 27.51 1.36 -19.04
CA TYR A 74 27.01 0.71 -17.84
C TYR A 74 25.48 0.64 -17.84
N MET A 75 24.79 1.76 -18.07
CA MET A 75 23.33 1.81 -18.03
C MET A 75 22.75 0.97 -19.17
N LEU A 76 23.10 1.26 -20.42
CA LEU A 76 22.61 0.51 -21.57
C LEU A 76 23.01 -0.98 -21.54
N GLY A 77 24.21 -1.29 -21.06
CA GLY A 77 24.69 -2.66 -20.91
C GLY A 77 23.91 -3.44 -19.86
N THR A 78 23.55 -2.82 -18.74
CA THR A 78 22.76 -3.44 -17.67
C THR A 78 21.31 -3.64 -18.12
N GLN A 79 20.72 -2.62 -18.74
CA GLN A 79 19.38 -2.68 -19.31
C GLN A 79 19.21 -3.86 -20.29
N ARG A 80 20.12 -3.99 -21.27
CA ARG A 80 20.12 -5.11 -22.23
C ARG A 80 20.31 -6.47 -21.57
N LYS A 81 21.16 -6.57 -20.55
CA LYS A 81 21.41 -7.85 -19.84
C LYS A 81 20.14 -8.34 -19.14
N VAL A 82 19.49 -7.47 -18.38
CA VAL A 82 18.24 -7.78 -17.68
C VAL A 82 17.17 -8.21 -18.69
N ALA A 83 16.95 -7.44 -19.76
CA ALA A 83 15.94 -7.76 -20.77
C ALA A 83 16.19 -9.13 -21.46
N ARG A 84 17.45 -9.45 -21.78
CA ARG A 84 17.82 -10.76 -22.36
C ARG A 84 17.61 -11.90 -21.38
N GLU A 85 18.01 -11.73 -20.12
CA GLU A 85 17.81 -12.76 -19.08
C GLU A 85 16.32 -13.05 -18.89
N ILE A 86 15.45 -12.04 -18.91
CA ILE A 86 13.99 -12.26 -18.85
C ILE A 86 13.52 -13.15 -19.99
N VAL A 87 13.92 -12.84 -21.22
CA VAL A 87 13.52 -13.60 -22.42
C VAL A 87 14.04 -15.03 -22.36
N GLU A 88 15.29 -15.23 -21.96
CA GLU A 88 15.90 -16.56 -21.82
C GLU A 88 15.23 -17.38 -20.72
N LYS A 89 15.00 -16.77 -19.54
CA LYS A 89 14.31 -17.39 -18.42
C LYS A 89 12.88 -17.77 -18.79
N TYR A 90 12.14 -16.86 -19.44
CA TYR A 90 10.76 -17.11 -19.87
C TYR A 90 10.69 -18.25 -20.88
N ARG A 91 11.54 -18.24 -21.91
CA ARG A 91 11.58 -19.31 -22.93
C ARG A 91 11.93 -20.67 -22.33
N LYS A 92 12.81 -20.70 -21.33
CA LYS A 92 13.15 -21.93 -20.62
C LYS A 92 11.94 -22.46 -19.85
N LYS A 93 11.34 -21.62 -19.01
CA LYS A 93 10.21 -22.00 -18.16
C LYS A 93 8.93 -22.32 -18.92
N SER A 94 8.69 -21.65 -20.04
CA SER A 94 7.59 -21.97 -20.95
C SER A 94 7.69 -23.40 -21.49
N ARG A 95 8.90 -23.90 -21.80
CA ARG A 95 9.12 -25.31 -22.19
C ARG A 95 8.90 -26.30 -21.05
N GLU A 96 9.03 -25.84 -19.82
CA GLU A 96 8.77 -26.61 -18.60
C GLU A 96 7.29 -26.55 -18.19
N HIS A 97 6.45 -25.85 -18.97
CA HIS A 97 5.04 -25.60 -18.68
C HIS A 97 4.80 -24.95 -17.31
N ASP A 98 5.69 -24.03 -16.94
CA ASP A 98 5.56 -23.24 -15.73
C ASP A 98 4.28 -22.39 -15.75
N ARG A 99 3.62 -22.29 -14.59
CA ARG A 99 2.33 -21.60 -14.43
C ARG A 99 2.42 -20.10 -14.76
N GLY A 100 3.56 -19.46 -14.50
CA GLY A 100 3.81 -18.06 -14.86
C GLY A 100 4.02 -17.80 -16.36
N CYS A 101 4.05 -18.84 -17.20
CA CYS A 101 4.29 -18.71 -18.65
C CYS A 101 3.00 -18.81 -19.48
N MET A 102 2.06 -17.89 -19.28
CA MET A 102 0.75 -17.89 -19.97
C MET A 102 0.76 -17.46 -21.45
N PHE A 103 1.81 -16.79 -21.90
CA PHE A 103 1.96 -16.37 -23.30
C PHE A 103 2.69 -17.42 -24.13
N ASP A 104 2.30 -17.58 -25.40
CA ASP A 104 2.89 -18.54 -26.35
C ASP A 104 4.37 -18.22 -26.64
N ARG A 105 4.70 -16.93 -26.76
CA ARG A 105 6.06 -16.49 -27.03
C ARG A 105 6.35 -15.09 -26.54
N VAL A 106 7.65 -14.81 -26.42
CA VAL A 106 8.22 -13.49 -26.13
C VAL A 106 9.25 -13.11 -27.20
N GLU A 107 9.12 -11.88 -27.69
CA GLU A 107 10.02 -11.21 -28.62
C GLU A 107 10.67 -10.01 -27.93
N LEU A 108 11.95 -9.75 -28.24
CA LEU A 108 12.70 -8.63 -27.68
C LEU A 108 13.11 -7.71 -28.82
N GLU A 109 12.70 -6.45 -28.72
CA GLU A 109 13.02 -5.40 -29.67
C GLU A 109 13.73 -4.26 -28.96
N GLU A 110 14.71 -3.66 -29.62
CA GLU A 110 15.36 -2.42 -29.18
C GLU A 110 14.75 -1.27 -29.95
N GLU A 111 14.26 -0.27 -29.23
CA GLU A 111 13.60 0.90 -29.81
C GLU A 111 13.97 2.16 -29.03
N LEU A 112 13.63 3.33 -29.58
CA LEU A 112 13.78 4.61 -28.87
C LEU A 112 12.44 4.99 -28.26
N ASP A 113 12.47 5.57 -27.06
CA ASP A 113 11.29 6.16 -26.45
C ASP A 113 10.91 7.52 -27.09
N GLN A 114 9.91 8.20 -26.53
CA GLN A 114 9.44 9.49 -27.04
C GLN A 114 10.46 10.63 -26.88
N TRP A 115 11.49 10.44 -26.04
CA TRP A 115 12.57 11.38 -25.77
C TRP A 115 13.86 11.00 -26.50
N GLY A 116 13.86 9.89 -27.27
CA GLY A 116 15.04 9.40 -27.99
C GLY A 116 15.96 8.51 -27.14
N VAL A 117 15.54 8.10 -25.94
CA VAL A 117 16.32 7.23 -25.05
C VAL A 117 16.13 5.76 -25.46
N PRO A 118 17.22 4.96 -25.58
CA PRO A 118 17.09 3.54 -25.88
C PRO A 118 16.32 2.77 -24.81
N ARG A 119 15.36 1.95 -25.26
CA ARG A 119 14.58 1.05 -24.41
C ARG A 119 14.51 -0.36 -24.99
N GLN A 120 14.35 -1.33 -24.10
CA GLN A 120 14.14 -2.73 -24.44
C GLN A 120 12.65 -3.04 -24.35
N ASN A 121 12.02 -3.44 -25.45
CA ASN A 121 10.60 -3.80 -25.50
C ASN A 121 10.44 -5.31 -25.55
N LEU A 122 9.89 -5.90 -24.50
CA LEU A 122 9.55 -7.30 -24.44
C LEU A 122 8.07 -7.46 -24.81
N GLU A 123 7.81 -8.02 -26.00
CA GLU A 123 6.47 -8.30 -26.49
C GLU A 123 6.07 -9.74 -26.22
N PHE A 124 5.07 -9.92 -25.34
CA PHE A 124 4.46 -11.20 -25.02
C PHE A 124 3.19 -11.40 -25.84
N ARG A 125 3.10 -12.55 -26.53
CA ARG A 125 2.03 -12.86 -27.49
C ARG A 125 1.20 -14.05 -27.05
N TRP A 126 -0.11 -13.93 -27.19
CA TRP A 126 -1.04 -15.03 -27.04
C TRP A 126 -0.97 -15.98 -28.25
N PRO A 127 -1.42 -17.24 -28.13
CA PRO A 127 -1.60 -18.14 -29.27
C PRO A 127 -2.51 -17.58 -30.37
N ASP A 128 -3.52 -16.79 -30.00
CA ASP A 128 -4.36 -16.06 -30.95
C ASP A 128 -3.72 -14.71 -31.29
N GLU A 129 -3.24 -14.57 -32.53
CA GLU A 129 -2.60 -13.35 -33.05
C GLU A 129 -3.56 -12.15 -33.14
N GLY A 130 -4.88 -12.37 -33.07
CA GLY A 130 -5.88 -11.30 -33.03
C GLY A 130 -5.99 -10.60 -31.68
N LEU A 131 -5.45 -11.21 -30.61
CA LEU A 131 -5.48 -10.65 -29.27
C LEU A 131 -4.40 -9.58 -29.09
N LYS A 132 -4.73 -8.58 -28.26
CA LYS A 132 -3.80 -7.50 -27.93
C LYS A 132 -2.57 -8.08 -27.21
N ARG A 133 -1.39 -7.71 -27.71
CA ARG A 133 -0.08 -8.08 -27.13
C ARG A 133 0.11 -7.43 -25.76
N PHE A 134 0.85 -8.10 -24.89
CA PHE A 134 1.29 -7.54 -23.62
C PHE A 134 2.74 -7.08 -23.72
N GLN A 135 3.01 -5.83 -23.37
CA GLN A 135 4.32 -5.22 -23.54
C GLN A 135 4.92 -4.89 -22.18
N VAL A 136 6.16 -5.32 -21.97
CA VAL A 136 7.00 -4.92 -20.83
C VAL A 136 8.17 -4.14 -21.41
N ARG A 137 8.14 -2.82 -21.30
CA ARG A 137 9.24 -1.97 -21.77
C ARG A 137 10.18 -1.71 -20.61
N PHE A 138 11.48 -1.75 -20.84
CA PHE A 138 12.49 -1.50 -19.83
C PHE A 138 13.41 -0.37 -20.32
N THR A 139 13.35 0.76 -19.64
CA THR A 139 14.02 2.01 -19.97
C THR A 139 15.02 2.41 -18.87
N ILE A 140 15.69 3.53 -19.08
CA ILE A 140 16.59 4.16 -18.11
C ILE A 140 16.00 5.53 -17.79
N ASP A 141 16.03 5.88 -16.51
CA ASP A 141 15.66 7.17 -15.99
C ASP A 141 16.78 7.70 -15.09
N PRO A 142 16.73 8.97 -14.64
CA PRO A 142 17.62 9.47 -13.61
C PRO A 142 17.76 8.47 -12.45
N GLU A 143 19.01 8.15 -12.09
CA GLU A 143 19.40 7.21 -11.03
C GLU A 143 18.95 5.74 -11.19
N THR A 144 18.03 5.45 -12.12
CA THR A 144 17.20 4.25 -12.09
C THR A 144 17.07 3.55 -13.46
N PHE A 145 16.62 2.30 -13.40
CA PHE A 145 16.10 1.52 -14.51
C PHE A 145 14.60 1.36 -14.27
N GLU A 146 13.80 1.70 -15.26
CA GLU A 146 12.35 1.76 -15.10
C GLU A 146 11.68 0.78 -16.07
N TYR A 147 10.72 0.01 -15.58
CA TYR A 147 9.79 -0.67 -16.47
C TYR A 147 8.64 0.26 -16.82
N SER A 148 8.07 0.12 -18.02
CA SER A 148 6.80 0.72 -18.38
C SER A 148 5.88 -0.34 -18.97
N ILE A 149 4.90 -0.75 -18.16
CA ILE A 149 3.95 -1.81 -18.47
C ILE A 149 2.55 -1.18 -18.49
N LYS A 150 2.12 -0.75 -19.67
CA LYS A 150 0.85 -0.03 -19.81
C LYS A 150 0.15 -0.32 -21.13
N PRO A 151 -1.18 -0.59 -21.11
CA PRO A 151 -2.06 -0.80 -19.95
C PRO A 151 -2.16 -2.29 -19.51
N VAL A 152 -2.41 -2.54 -18.22
CA VAL A 152 -2.68 -3.85 -17.61
C VAL A 152 -4.13 -3.92 -17.13
N PRO A 153 -4.97 -4.85 -17.61
CA PRO A 153 -6.33 -5.03 -17.08
C PRO A 153 -6.31 -5.39 -15.59
N LEU A 154 -7.20 -4.78 -14.79
CA LEU A 154 -7.22 -5.04 -13.34
C LEU A 154 -7.55 -6.50 -13.01
N LEU A 155 -8.39 -7.14 -13.82
CA LEU A 155 -8.74 -8.55 -13.64
C LEU A 155 -7.53 -9.48 -13.64
N TRP A 156 -6.43 -9.11 -14.32
CA TRP A 156 -5.25 -9.96 -14.39
C TRP A 156 -4.57 -10.10 -13.02
N PHE A 157 -4.68 -9.12 -12.13
CA PHE A 157 -4.13 -9.22 -10.77
C PHE A 157 -4.87 -10.24 -9.90
N TYR A 158 -6.02 -10.75 -10.35
CA TYR A 158 -6.76 -11.82 -9.66
C TYR A 158 -6.38 -13.22 -10.15
N GLU A 159 -5.54 -13.32 -11.18
CA GLU A 159 -5.02 -14.57 -11.73
C GLU A 159 -3.62 -14.82 -11.19
N ASP A 160 -3.44 -15.92 -10.47
CA ASP A 160 -2.16 -16.27 -9.83
C ASP A 160 -1.03 -16.38 -10.85
N GLU A 161 -1.33 -16.91 -12.05
CA GLU A 161 -0.43 -17.03 -13.20
C GLU A 161 0.24 -15.69 -13.54
N PHE A 162 -0.55 -14.61 -13.53
CA PHE A 162 -0.04 -13.28 -13.85
C PHE A 162 0.81 -12.71 -12.72
N VAL A 163 0.41 -12.95 -11.47
CA VAL A 163 1.20 -12.52 -10.30
C VAL A 163 2.55 -13.24 -10.26
N GLU A 164 2.58 -14.54 -10.54
CA GLU A 164 3.83 -15.32 -10.65
C GLU A 164 4.71 -14.86 -11.82
N PHE A 165 4.10 -14.55 -12.97
CA PHE A 165 4.82 -13.95 -14.09
C PHE A 165 5.52 -12.66 -13.68
N LEU A 166 4.79 -11.80 -12.97
CA LEU A 166 5.32 -10.54 -12.48
C LEU A 166 6.52 -10.86 -11.57
N ASP A 167 6.31 -11.44 -10.39
CA ASP A 167 7.36 -11.77 -9.41
C ASP A 167 8.60 -12.37 -10.08
N GLU A 168 8.40 -13.39 -10.91
CA GLU A 168 9.50 -14.14 -11.45
C GLU A 168 10.31 -13.40 -12.52
N PHE A 169 9.67 -12.66 -13.41
CA PHE A 169 10.33 -12.11 -14.59
C PHE A 169 10.68 -10.64 -14.42
N VAL A 170 9.77 -9.85 -13.87
CA VAL A 170 9.94 -8.39 -13.82
C VAL A 170 10.60 -7.95 -12.50
N TRP A 171 10.54 -8.73 -11.43
CA TRP A 171 11.10 -8.38 -10.11
C TRP A 171 12.38 -9.14 -9.80
N ASP A 172 12.34 -10.46 -9.91
CA ASP A 172 13.44 -11.34 -9.55
C ASP A 172 14.68 -11.17 -10.45
N VAL A 173 14.47 -10.91 -11.75
CA VAL A 173 15.57 -10.84 -12.72
C VAL A 173 16.45 -9.61 -12.49
N PRO A 174 15.93 -8.38 -12.34
CA PRO A 174 16.74 -7.23 -11.91
C PRO A 174 17.58 -7.50 -10.66
N GLY A 175 16.99 -8.15 -9.64
CA GLY A 175 17.66 -8.51 -8.40
C GLY A 175 18.92 -9.36 -8.62
N LYS A 176 18.86 -10.33 -9.52
CA LYS A 176 20.00 -11.18 -9.90
C LYS A 176 21.13 -10.42 -10.61
N HIS A 177 20.82 -9.25 -11.16
CA HIS A 177 21.79 -8.37 -11.79
C HIS A 177 22.32 -7.28 -10.85
N GLY A 178 22.11 -7.42 -9.53
CA GLY A 178 22.60 -6.48 -8.53
C GLY A 178 21.83 -5.16 -8.50
N LEU A 179 20.63 -5.16 -9.08
CA LEU A 179 19.69 -4.06 -8.95
C LEU A 179 18.80 -4.28 -7.73
N SER A 180 18.41 -3.18 -7.09
CA SER A 180 17.51 -3.14 -5.94
C SER A 180 16.35 -2.22 -6.26
N ALA A 181 15.15 -2.52 -5.76
CA ALA A 181 14.01 -1.62 -5.95
C ALA A 181 14.36 -0.21 -5.42
N SER A 182 14.01 0.83 -6.19
CA SER A 182 14.27 2.23 -5.83
C SER A 182 13.00 2.94 -5.40
N ILE A 183 13.14 4.01 -4.60
CA ILE A 183 12.06 4.95 -4.28
C ILE A 183 12.37 6.39 -4.72
N ALA A 184 13.57 6.65 -5.26
CA ALA A 184 14.08 8.00 -5.54
C ALA A 184 13.20 8.80 -6.51
N HIS A 185 12.42 8.10 -7.34
CA HIS A 185 11.43 8.68 -8.25
C HIS A 185 10.04 8.06 -8.06
N GLY A 186 9.66 7.72 -6.83
CA GLY A 186 8.29 7.30 -6.51
C GLY A 186 8.02 5.80 -6.54
N GLY A 187 9.04 4.95 -6.30
CA GLY A 187 8.83 3.49 -6.22
C GLY A 187 8.22 2.93 -7.49
N CYS A 188 7.67 1.72 -7.47
CA CYS A 188 6.82 1.32 -8.58
C CYS A 188 5.61 2.24 -8.66
N GLN A 189 5.54 3.05 -9.72
CA GLN A 189 4.40 3.94 -9.90
C GLN A 189 3.24 3.16 -10.52
N PHE A 190 2.05 3.30 -9.92
CA PHE A 190 0.82 2.85 -10.54
C PHE A 190 0.08 4.04 -11.15
N SER A 191 -0.07 4.04 -12.47
CA SER A 191 -0.94 5.00 -13.17
C SER A 191 -2.35 4.41 -13.31
N LEU A 192 -3.30 4.91 -12.50
CA LEU A 192 -4.69 4.43 -12.53
C LEU A 192 -5.47 5.11 -13.65
N SER A 193 -6.24 4.33 -14.43
CA SER A 193 -7.17 4.92 -15.40
C SER A 193 -8.26 5.72 -14.69
N ALA A 194 -8.86 6.73 -15.33
CA ALA A 194 -9.96 7.51 -14.73
C ALA A 194 -11.15 6.63 -14.26
N LYS A 195 -11.35 5.46 -14.87
CA LYS A 195 -12.38 4.48 -14.47
C LYS A 195 -12.07 3.84 -13.11
N THR A 196 -10.80 3.68 -12.83
CA THR A 196 -10.22 3.08 -11.62
C THR A 196 -10.35 4.04 -10.42
N PHE A 197 -10.27 5.35 -10.66
CA PHE A 197 -10.31 6.40 -9.63
C PHE A 197 -11.67 6.54 -8.90
N LEU A 198 -12.78 6.19 -9.56
CA LEU A 198 -14.14 6.46 -9.07
C LEU A 198 -14.62 5.51 -7.94
N SER A 199 -13.77 4.60 -7.45
CA SER A 199 -14.11 3.64 -6.38
C SER A 199 -13.32 3.79 -5.06
N GLY A 200 -12.35 4.71 -4.99
CA GLY A 200 -11.63 5.07 -3.76
C GLY A 200 -10.41 4.20 -3.39
N SER A 201 -9.84 4.47 -2.21
CA SER A 201 -8.57 3.93 -1.67
C SER A 201 -8.47 2.40 -1.57
N LEU A 202 -9.61 1.69 -1.62
CA LEU A 202 -9.68 0.22 -1.52
C LEU A 202 -9.00 -0.50 -2.70
N LEU A 203 -8.90 0.16 -3.86
CA LEU A 203 -8.36 -0.41 -5.09
C LEU A 203 -6.84 -0.60 -5.03
N ALA A 204 -6.13 0.37 -4.44
CA ALA A 204 -4.69 0.33 -4.25
C ALA A 204 -4.28 -0.80 -3.29
N ASP A 205 -5.03 -0.95 -2.19
CA ASP A 205 -4.80 -1.98 -1.18
C ASP A 205 -5.06 -3.40 -1.73
N ASP A 206 -6.03 -3.59 -2.65
CA ASP A 206 -6.36 -4.90 -3.22
C ASP A 206 -5.33 -5.35 -4.28
N ILE A 207 -4.80 -4.43 -5.09
CA ILE A 207 -3.71 -4.71 -6.04
C ILE A 207 -2.41 -5.05 -5.27
N ALA A 208 -2.08 -4.25 -4.25
CA ALA A 208 -0.94 -4.50 -3.37
C ALA A 208 -1.07 -5.83 -2.60
N TYR A 209 -2.29 -6.17 -2.15
CA TYR A 209 -2.63 -7.43 -1.50
C TYR A 209 -2.29 -8.64 -2.40
N ARG A 210 -2.65 -8.57 -3.68
CA ARG A 210 -2.48 -9.67 -4.64
C ARG A 210 -1.04 -9.92 -5.02
N LEU A 211 -0.28 -8.86 -5.28
CA LEU A 211 1.10 -8.99 -5.71
C LEU A 211 2.00 -9.53 -4.60
N ASN A 212 1.62 -9.36 -3.32
CA ASN A 212 2.47 -9.72 -2.19
C ASN A 212 3.87 -9.06 -2.23
N HIS A 213 4.03 -7.93 -2.93
CA HIS A 213 5.28 -7.19 -3.08
C HIS A 213 5.17 -5.73 -2.56
N PRO A 214 5.77 -5.40 -1.40
CA PRO A 214 5.80 -4.07 -0.75
C PRO A 214 6.29 -2.92 -1.60
N GLU A 215 7.41 -3.15 -2.26
CA GLU A 215 8.17 -2.26 -3.11
C GLU A 215 7.35 -1.81 -4.31
N LEU A 216 6.20 -2.45 -4.52
CA LEU A 216 5.28 -2.14 -5.58
C LEU A 216 4.26 -1.09 -5.26
N SER A 217 3.95 -0.86 -3.99
CA SER A 217 2.80 -0.07 -3.58
C SER A 217 3.15 1.42 -3.45
N CYS A 218 3.78 2.02 -4.45
CA CYS A 218 4.00 3.47 -4.46
C CYS A 218 2.96 4.14 -5.37
N PHE A 219 1.88 4.60 -4.76
CA PHE A 219 0.86 5.38 -5.42
C PHE A 219 1.22 6.85 -5.28
N VAL A 220 1.50 7.53 -6.39
CA VAL A 220 1.47 9.00 -6.40
C VAL A 220 0.01 9.40 -6.53
N MET A 221 -0.60 9.75 -5.40
CA MET A 221 -1.92 10.37 -5.36
C MET A 221 -1.72 11.87 -5.37
N ASP A 222 -2.19 12.56 -6.41
CA ASP A 222 -2.33 14.00 -6.36
C ASP A 222 -3.49 14.37 -5.41
N TRP A 223 -3.13 14.90 -4.23
CA TRP A 223 -3.89 15.85 -3.39
C TRP A 223 -5.31 15.50 -2.85
N PRO A 224 -5.71 15.95 -1.62
CA PRO A 224 -4.93 16.45 -0.50
C PRO A 224 -4.79 15.38 0.59
N ASN A 225 -3.54 15.05 0.94
CA ASN A 225 -3.10 14.23 2.08
C ASN A 225 -3.34 12.71 2.02
N PRO A 226 -2.42 12.01 1.34
CA PRO A 226 -2.06 10.65 1.69
C PRO A 226 -0.55 10.53 2.01
N ASP A 227 -0.09 11.23 3.05
CA ASP A 227 1.30 11.12 3.54
C ASP A 227 1.58 9.86 4.39
N ASP A 228 0.61 8.95 4.58
CA ASP A 228 0.73 7.91 5.62
C ASP A 228 0.16 6.52 5.30
N ARG A 229 -0.09 6.16 4.03
CA ARG A 229 -0.69 4.83 3.74
C ARG A 229 0.03 4.03 2.67
N ALA A 230 1.05 3.30 3.11
CA ALA A 230 1.38 2.01 2.53
C ALA A 230 1.27 0.96 3.64
N PHE A 231 0.11 0.30 3.74
CA PHE A 231 -0.01 -0.94 4.51
C PHE A 231 0.02 -2.11 3.51
N ARG A 232 0.97 -3.06 3.63
CA ARG A 232 0.83 -4.39 2.99
C ARG A 232 -0.36 -4.97 3.68
N ALA A 233 -1.34 -5.36 2.91
CA ALA A 233 -2.21 -6.43 3.31
C ALA A 233 -1.58 -7.73 2.77
N THR A 234 -0.68 -8.40 3.50
CA THR A 234 -0.41 -9.81 3.15
C THR A 234 -1.65 -10.63 3.43
N SER A 235 -1.85 -11.78 2.77
CA SER A 235 -2.94 -12.71 3.10
C SER A 235 -2.99 -13.03 4.61
N ARG A 236 -1.82 -13.23 5.23
CA ARG A 236 -1.68 -13.47 6.68
C ARG A 236 -2.04 -12.25 7.54
N ARG A 237 -1.64 -11.04 7.14
CA ARG A 237 -1.93 -9.78 7.84
C ARG A 237 -3.38 -9.36 7.67
N ALA A 238 -3.94 -9.46 6.47
CA ALA A 238 -5.36 -9.25 6.19
C ALA A 238 -6.23 -10.22 7.00
N ALA A 239 -5.87 -11.50 7.04
CA ALA A 239 -6.55 -12.47 7.90
C ALA A 239 -6.44 -12.09 9.39
N ALA A 240 -5.32 -11.51 9.82
CA ALA A 240 -5.18 -11.01 11.19
C ALA A 240 -6.06 -9.79 11.47
N PHE A 241 -6.12 -8.80 10.55
CA PHE A 241 -7.03 -7.67 10.64
C PHE A 241 -8.50 -8.11 10.65
N ARG A 242 -8.89 -9.03 9.76
CA ARG A 242 -10.25 -9.58 9.72
C ARG A 242 -10.62 -10.25 11.04
N ARG A 243 -9.77 -11.14 11.57
CA ARG A 243 -10.01 -11.78 12.88
C ARG A 243 -10.19 -10.76 14.01
N ILE A 244 -9.40 -9.70 14.02
CA ILE A 244 -9.47 -8.67 15.05
C ILE A 244 -10.72 -7.79 14.87
N LEU A 245 -11.12 -7.47 13.65
CA LEU A 245 -12.36 -6.75 13.35
C LEU A 245 -13.60 -7.59 13.70
N GLU A 246 -13.61 -8.87 13.36
CA GLU A 246 -14.65 -9.83 13.74
C GLU A 246 -14.79 -9.88 15.27
N ALA A 247 -13.66 -10.00 15.98
CA ALA A 247 -13.65 -10.00 17.44
C ALA A 247 -14.12 -8.66 18.05
N TYR A 248 -13.84 -7.53 17.39
CA TYR A 248 -14.35 -6.22 17.80
C TYR A 248 -15.86 -6.14 17.70
N TRP A 249 -16.43 -6.49 16.54
CA TRP A 249 -17.87 -6.46 16.34
C TRP A 249 -18.63 -7.52 17.15
N ALA A 250 -17.97 -8.60 17.55
CA ALA A 250 -18.51 -9.52 18.54
C ALA A 250 -18.59 -8.93 19.96
N GLY A 251 -17.93 -7.81 20.24
CA GLY A 251 -17.81 -7.23 21.59
C GLY A 251 -16.66 -7.82 22.40
N GLY A 252 -15.72 -8.50 21.75
CA GLY A 252 -14.59 -9.20 22.38
C GLY A 252 -13.63 -8.29 23.13
N PHE A 253 -13.57 -6.99 22.81
CA PHE A 253 -12.71 -6.02 23.52
C PHE A 253 -13.45 -5.21 24.59
N HIS A 254 -14.74 -5.47 24.80
CA HIS A 254 -15.55 -4.68 25.71
C HIS A 254 -15.12 -4.91 27.18
N PRO A 255 -15.05 -3.89 28.06
CA PRO A 255 -14.65 -4.09 29.46
C PRO A 255 -15.50 -5.09 30.24
N ARG A 256 -16.79 -5.24 29.87
CA ARG A 256 -17.67 -6.29 30.42
C ARG A 256 -17.27 -7.71 30.00
N ALA A 257 -16.46 -7.87 28.95
CA ALA A 257 -15.95 -9.15 28.46
C ALA A 257 -14.51 -9.42 28.92
N ILE A 258 -13.62 -8.41 28.88
CA ILE A 258 -12.19 -8.58 29.19
C ILE A 258 -11.77 -8.03 30.56
N GLY A 259 -12.69 -7.41 31.29
CA GLY A 259 -12.40 -6.65 32.51
C GLY A 259 -12.07 -5.18 32.22
N THR A 260 -12.15 -4.35 33.26
CA THR A 260 -11.74 -2.94 33.18
C THR A 260 -10.24 -2.82 33.00
N LEU A 261 -9.80 -2.06 32.01
CA LEU A 261 -8.38 -1.83 31.76
C LEU A 261 -7.81 -0.84 32.78
N THR A 262 -6.53 -1.05 33.12
CA THR A 262 -5.76 -0.24 34.08
C THR A 262 -4.44 0.24 33.47
N PRO A 263 -3.76 1.24 34.06
CA PRO A 263 -2.39 1.60 33.69
C PRO A 263 -1.42 0.43 33.74
N GLU A 264 -1.57 -0.52 34.69
CA GLU A 264 -0.76 -1.74 34.72
C GLU A 264 -0.92 -2.59 33.45
N SER A 265 -2.15 -2.70 32.92
CA SER A 265 -2.44 -3.42 31.67
C SER A 265 -1.63 -2.85 30.51
N CYS A 266 -1.47 -1.52 30.49
CA CYS A 266 -0.76 -0.78 29.46
C CYS A 266 0.75 -0.85 29.64
N TYR A 267 1.24 -0.73 30.87
CA TYR A 267 2.66 -0.86 31.19
C TYR A 267 3.20 -2.26 30.87
N LEU A 268 2.42 -3.30 31.16
CA LEU A 268 2.79 -4.69 30.91
C LEU A 268 2.37 -5.20 29.53
N ASP A 269 1.76 -4.34 28.70
CA ASP A 269 1.25 -4.63 27.37
C ASP A 269 0.37 -5.91 27.30
N ARG A 270 -0.50 -6.09 28.31
CA ARG A 270 -1.32 -7.29 28.51
C ARG A 270 -2.80 -6.94 28.68
N GLY A 271 -3.67 -7.92 28.45
CA GLY A 271 -5.12 -7.75 28.64
C GLY A 271 -5.85 -7.08 27.48
N PHE A 272 -5.15 -6.76 26.38
CA PHE A 272 -5.77 -6.18 25.19
C PHE A 272 -6.35 -7.20 24.20
N GLY A 273 -6.15 -8.50 24.41
CA GLY A 273 -6.68 -9.53 23.52
C GLY A 273 -8.20 -9.66 23.63
N PRO A 274 -8.90 -10.05 22.55
CA PRO A 274 -10.35 -10.19 22.61
C PRO A 274 -10.75 -11.42 23.43
N HIS A 275 -11.85 -11.30 24.17
CA HIS A 275 -12.55 -12.44 24.75
C HIS A 275 -13.09 -13.34 23.61
N PRO A 276 -12.87 -14.67 23.66
CA PRO A 276 -13.26 -15.56 22.56
C PRO A 276 -14.78 -15.77 22.43
N ASP A 277 -15.52 -15.56 23.52
CA ASP A 277 -16.99 -15.73 23.58
C ASP A 277 -17.63 -14.62 24.42
N PRO A 278 -17.69 -13.37 23.91
CA PRO A 278 -18.26 -12.24 24.63
C PRO A 278 -19.79 -12.34 24.71
N ALA A 279 -20.39 -11.75 25.75
CA ALA A 279 -21.85 -11.69 25.86
C ALA A 279 -22.47 -10.88 24.70
N THR A 280 -23.68 -11.28 24.28
CA THR A 280 -24.43 -10.55 23.25
C THR A 280 -24.90 -9.19 23.75
N GLY A 281 -25.06 -8.22 22.85
CA GLY A 281 -25.60 -6.88 23.18
C GLY A 281 -24.58 -5.87 23.71
N LEU A 282 -23.28 -6.17 23.58
CA LEU A 282 -22.19 -5.24 23.90
C LEU A 282 -21.86 -4.27 22.75
N MET A 283 -22.37 -4.54 21.55
CA MET A 283 -22.14 -3.77 20.34
C MET A 283 -23.48 -3.45 19.65
N ASP A 284 -23.62 -2.23 19.17
CA ASP A 284 -24.59 -1.81 18.19
C ASP A 284 -24.00 -2.06 16.80
N PRO A 285 -24.69 -2.78 15.89
CA PRO A 285 -24.15 -3.15 14.58
C PRO A 285 -23.76 -1.96 13.68
N GLU A 286 -24.33 -0.78 13.89
CA GLU A 286 -24.07 0.41 13.09
C GLU A 286 -23.18 1.42 13.83
N ARG A 287 -23.30 1.48 15.16
CA ARG A 287 -22.71 2.54 16.00
C ARG A 287 -21.50 2.12 16.83
N GLY A 288 -21.24 0.81 16.96
CA GLY A 288 -20.09 0.30 17.72
C GLY A 288 -20.42 -0.02 19.19
N PRO A 289 -19.47 0.13 20.15
CA PRO A 289 -19.64 -0.33 21.52
C PRO A 289 -20.81 0.35 22.24
N ILE A 290 -21.57 -0.43 23.01
CA ILE A 290 -22.70 0.06 23.82
C ILE A 290 -22.25 0.19 25.28
N GLY A 291 -22.28 1.40 25.81
CA GLY A 291 -21.95 1.62 27.21
C GLY A 291 -21.86 3.10 27.55
N ASP A 292 -21.34 3.38 28.75
CA ASP A 292 -20.92 4.73 29.08
C ASP A 292 -19.66 5.14 28.27
N ALA A 293 -19.26 6.41 28.37
CA ALA A 293 -18.10 6.91 27.64
C ALA A 293 -16.84 6.09 27.90
N ARG A 294 -16.60 5.67 29.16
CA ARG A 294 -15.43 4.90 29.56
C ARG A 294 -15.44 3.53 28.92
N GLU A 295 -16.58 2.86 28.88
CA GLU A 295 -16.72 1.56 28.23
C GLU A 295 -16.43 1.64 26.73
N VAL A 296 -16.97 2.67 26.06
CA VAL A 296 -16.72 2.93 24.64
C VAL A 296 -15.24 3.19 24.39
N PHE A 297 -14.61 4.05 25.20
CA PHE A 297 -13.19 4.35 25.09
C PHE A 297 -12.32 3.11 25.32
N GLN A 298 -12.50 2.39 26.42
CA GLN A 298 -11.68 1.24 26.76
C GLN A 298 -11.83 0.10 25.73
N THR A 299 -13.03 -0.08 25.17
CA THR A 299 -13.24 -1.02 24.05
C THR A 299 -12.39 -0.66 22.85
N ASN A 300 -12.48 0.60 22.41
CA ASN A 300 -11.71 1.12 21.27
C ASN A 300 -10.21 1.14 21.55
N PHE A 301 -9.82 1.42 22.78
CA PHE A 301 -8.44 1.42 23.24
C PHE A 301 -7.83 0.02 23.19
N ALA A 302 -8.49 -0.99 23.79
CA ALA A 302 -8.06 -2.38 23.72
C ALA A 302 -7.99 -2.88 22.29
N PHE A 303 -9.00 -2.59 21.46
CA PHE A 303 -8.99 -2.90 20.04
C PHE A 303 -7.78 -2.28 19.33
N ALA A 304 -7.49 -0.99 19.53
CA ALA A 304 -6.36 -0.32 18.91
C ALA A 304 -5.01 -0.94 19.33
N ARG A 305 -4.83 -1.26 20.62
CA ARG A 305 -3.64 -1.96 21.12
C ARG A 305 -3.53 -3.38 20.56
N ALA A 306 -4.64 -4.10 20.44
CA ALA A 306 -4.69 -5.43 19.84
C ALA A 306 -4.38 -5.41 18.34
N VAL A 307 -4.92 -4.45 17.59
CA VAL A 307 -4.60 -4.25 16.17
C VAL A 307 -3.10 -4.09 16.00
N ARG A 308 -2.44 -3.28 16.84
CA ARG A 308 -0.98 -3.15 16.83
C ARG A 308 -0.29 -4.51 17.01
N LEU A 309 -0.58 -5.20 18.10
CA LEU A 309 0.14 -6.40 18.51
C LEU A 309 -0.16 -7.64 17.65
N GLN A 310 -1.41 -7.80 17.24
CA GLN A 310 -1.93 -9.05 16.68
C GLN A 310 -2.22 -8.95 15.17
N ALA A 311 -2.34 -7.74 14.61
CA ALA A 311 -2.51 -7.53 13.16
C ALA A 311 -1.31 -6.81 12.54
N GLN A 312 -0.94 -5.64 13.05
CA GLN A 312 0.09 -4.81 12.44
C GLN A 312 1.48 -5.45 12.51
N SER A 313 1.80 -6.13 13.62
CA SER A 313 3.06 -6.86 13.81
C SER A 313 3.11 -8.23 13.12
N VAL A 314 2.01 -8.69 12.51
CA VAL A 314 2.02 -9.92 11.72
C VAL A 314 2.75 -9.66 10.41
N HIS A 315 3.86 -10.36 10.22
CA HIS A 315 4.77 -10.21 9.07
C HIS A 315 5.49 -8.84 9.04
N PRO A 316 6.30 -8.54 10.09
CA PRO A 316 6.73 -7.19 10.46
C PRO A 316 7.79 -6.56 9.53
N GLY A 317 8.40 -7.32 8.61
CA GLY A 317 9.46 -6.82 7.70
C GLY A 317 8.99 -5.89 6.58
N TYR A 318 8.04 -5.00 6.86
CA TYR A 318 7.27 -4.31 5.83
C TYR A 318 7.24 -2.78 5.92
N TRP A 319 7.44 -2.19 7.10
CA TRP A 319 7.40 -0.72 7.22
C TRP A 319 8.65 -0.04 6.69
N GLN A 320 9.68 -0.83 6.41
CA GLN A 320 10.84 -0.43 5.66
C GLN A 320 10.84 -1.29 4.41
N SER A 321 10.99 -0.65 3.26
CA SER A 321 11.07 -1.27 1.93
C SER A 321 12.34 -2.12 1.74
N ALA A 322 12.77 -2.83 2.78
CA ALA A 322 13.98 -3.63 2.88
C ALA A 322 13.63 -4.99 3.51
N SER A 323 14.04 -6.07 2.83
CA SER A 323 14.08 -7.43 3.36
C SER A 323 14.88 -7.46 4.66
N PRO A 324 14.61 -8.39 5.60
CA PRO A 324 15.47 -8.62 6.77
C PRO A 324 16.94 -8.88 6.45
N LYS A 325 17.28 -9.13 5.18
CA LYS A 325 18.62 -9.36 4.66
C LYS A 325 19.26 -8.12 4.02
N ASP A 326 18.52 -7.03 3.83
CA ASP A 326 19.01 -5.82 3.17
C ASP A 326 19.74 -4.92 4.16
N SER A 327 20.74 -4.18 3.66
CA SER A 327 21.68 -3.38 4.46
C SER A 327 21.05 -2.15 5.17
N GLY A 328 19.74 -1.95 5.05
CA GLY A 328 18.97 -0.87 5.70
C GLY A 328 17.87 -1.33 6.65
N TYR A 329 17.75 -2.64 6.92
CA TYR A 329 16.70 -3.18 7.78
C TYR A 329 16.89 -2.79 9.26
N ARG A 330 15.84 -2.26 9.88
CA ARG A 330 15.73 -1.81 11.27
C ARG A 330 14.36 -2.23 11.83
N ALA A 331 14.35 -3.36 12.54
CA ALA A 331 13.14 -3.91 13.13
C ALA A 331 12.45 -2.99 14.16
N ASP A 332 13.11 -1.93 14.63
CA ASP A 332 12.61 -0.97 15.61
C ASP A 332 11.92 0.26 14.99
N GLN A 333 11.96 0.44 13.67
CA GLN A 333 11.26 1.50 12.94
C GLN A 333 9.81 1.12 12.57
N ILE A 334 9.42 -0.13 12.86
CA ILE A 334 8.19 -0.85 12.47
C ILE A 334 6.88 -0.16 12.89
N MET A 335 6.94 0.94 13.64
CA MET A 335 5.76 1.65 14.17
C MET A 335 5.88 3.18 14.14
N ARG A 336 7.02 3.78 13.77
CA ARG A 336 7.34 5.16 14.20
C ARG A 336 6.57 6.29 13.51
N TYR A 337 5.86 6.03 12.40
CA TYR A 337 5.02 7.01 11.69
C TYR A 337 3.51 6.81 11.97
N SER A 338 3.02 5.57 11.94
CA SER A 338 1.66 5.22 12.39
C SER A 338 1.45 5.41 13.89
N GLU A 339 2.53 5.50 14.67
CA GLU A 339 2.54 6.04 16.03
C GLU A 339 1.97 7.45 16.11
N GLY A 340 1.99 8.30 15.07
CA GLY A 340 1.28 9.60 15.13
C GLY A 340 -0.22 9.45 15.47
N ASN A 341 -0.86 8.37 15.01
CA ASN A 341 -2.27 8.07 15.30
C ASN A 341 -2.46 7.31 16.63
N LEU A 342 -1.53 6.44 17.02
CA LEU A 342 -1.56 5.76 18.33
C LEU A 342 -1.11 6.67 19.48
N ASN A 343 -0.29 7.69 19.19
CA ASN A 343 0.14 8.72 20.12
C ASN A 343 -1.04 9.54 20.64
N ARG A 344 -2.15 9.58 19.87
CA ARG A 344 -3.42 10.18 20.30
C ARG A 344 -4.13 9.38 21.40
N MET A 345 -3.73 8.13 21.61
CA MET A 345 -4.24 7.22 22.65
C MET A 345 -3.13 6.88 23.65
N GLN A 346 -2.21 7.81 23.93
CA GLN A 346 -1.16 7.65 24.94
C GLN A 346 -1.70 7.77 26.37
N ILE A 347 -0.99 7.17 27.31
CA ILE A 347 -1.26 7.31 28.74
C ILE A 347 -0.15 8.15 29.38
N ALA A 348 -0.52 9.03 30.31
CA ALA A 348 0.47 9.75 31.13
C ALA A 348 1.37 8.73 31.85
N GLY A 349 2.69 8.90 31.74
CA GLY A 349 3.65 7.92 32.23
C GLY A 349 4.09 6.86 31.22
N GLU A 350 3.51 6.81 30.01
CA GLU A 350 3.99 5.92 28.95
C GLU A 350 5.37 6.38 28.44
N LEU A 351 6.23 5.44 28.08
CA LEU A 351 7.55 5.72 27.50
C LEU A 351 7.37 6.19 26.05
N HIS A 352 7.82 7.41 25.76
CA HIS A 352 7.81 7.95 24.41
C HIS A 352 8.85 7.25 23.53
N VAL A 353 8.36 6.32 22.73
CA VAL A 353 9.00 5.54 21.68
C VAL A 353 10.07 6.25 20.82
N LYS A 354 9.96 7.57 20.53
CA LYS A 354 11.01 8.28 19.76
C LYS A 354 12.11 8.88 20.61
N SER A 355 11.78 9.34 21.82
CA SER A 355 12.74 10.07 22.67
C SER A 355 13.30 9.20 23.79
N ASP A 356 12.74 8.00 23.98
CA ASP A 356 13.05 7.10 25.09
C ASP A 356 12.88 7.76 26.46
N LYS A 357 11.88 8.66 26.57
CA LYS A 357 11.57 9.43 27.78
C LYS A 357 10.17 9.10 28.26
N VAL A 358 10.00 8.99 29.57
CA VAL A 358 8.67 8.90 30.19
C VAL A 358 7.93 10.22 29.93
N LEU A 359 6.72 10.13 29.38
CA LEU A 359 5.84 11.28 29.19
C LEU A 359 5.19 11.65 30.51
N ASP A 360 5.11 12.95 30.82
CA ASP A 360 4.42 13.49 31.99
C ASP A 360 4.63 12.66 33.28
N PRO A 361 5.89 12.47 33.74
CA PRO A 361 6.20 11.57 34.86
C PRO A 361 5.47 11.95 36.15
N ASP A 362 5.17 13.24 36.32
CA ASP A 362 4.45 13.75 37.49
C ASP A 362 2.93 13.49 37.44
N ARG A 363 2.41 12.97 36.31
CA ARG A 363 0.98 12.68 36.08
C ARG A 363 0.69 11.18 35.96
N VAL A 364 1.64 10.33 36.34
CA VAL A 364 1.48 8.86 36.32
C VAL A 364 0.34 8.46 37.27
N PRO A 365 -0.74 7.83 36.77
CA PRO A 365 -1.82 7.33 37.62
C PRO A 365 -1.41 6.08 38.41
N GLU A 366 -2.16 5.76 39.47
CA GLU A 366 -1.99 4.50 40.21
C GLU A 366 -2.20 3.29 39.29
N LEU A 367 -1.41 2.23 39.47
CA LEU A 367 -1.34 1.11 38.52
C LEU A 367 -2.67 0.35 38.37
N ASP A 368 -3.46 0.23 39.43
CA ASP A 368 -4.75 -0.46 39.48
C ASP A 368 -5.95 0.45 39.25
N ALA A 369 -5.73 1.76 39.06
CA ALA A 369 -6.80 2.68 38.74
C ALA A 369 -7.46 2.33 37.38
N PRO A 370 -8.78 2.50 37.21
CA PRO A 370 -9.40 2.38 35.91
C PRO A 370 -8.80 3.37 34.89
N LEU A 371 -8.64 2.92 33.64
CA LEU A 371 -8.22 3.80 32.57
C LEU A 371 -9.32 4.81 32.23
N ASP A 372 -9.05 6.10 32.49
CA ASP A 372 -9.99 7.19 32.27
C ASP A 372 -9.72 7.95 30.96
N ILE A 373 -10.78 8.59 30.45
CA ILE A 373 -10.73 9.44 29.27
C ILE A 373 -10.30 10.84 29.68
N ALA A 374 -9.33 11.40 28.96
CA ALA A 374 -9.00 12.81 29.05
C ALA A 374 -8.81 13.39 27.63
N MET A 375 -9.13 14.67 27.47
CA MET A 375 -8.85 15.42 26.24
C MET A 375 -7.62 16.30 26.47
N LEU A 376 -6.59 16.09 25.64
CA LEU A 376 -5.43 16.98 25.59
C LEU A 376 -5.66 18.04 24.50
N TYR A 377 -5.73 19.30 24.92
CA TYR A 377 -5.69 20.45 24.02
C TYR A 377 -4.37 21.17 24.21
N ASP A 378 -3.47 21.05 23.22
CA ASP A 378 -2.21 21.79 23.20
C ASP A 378 -2.36 23.06 22.35
N ALA A 379 -2.49 24.19 23.04
CA ALA A 379 -2.65 25.49 22.40
C ALA A 379 -1.41 25.93 21.61
N THR A 380 -0.23 25.37 21.87
CA THR A 380 1.01 25.78 21.20
C THR A 380 1.11 25.28 19.76
N ILE A 381 0.38 24.21 19.44
CA ILE A 381 0.26 23.63 18.09
C ILE A 381 -1.06 24.01 17.40
N CYS A 382 -1.96 24.70 18.11
CA CYS A 382 -3.24 25.12 17.56
C CYS A 382 -3.03 26.21 16.51
N VAL A 383 -3.58 26.00 15.31
CA VAL A 383 -3.48 26.96 14.18
C VAL A 383 -4.75 27.80 13.99
N GLY A 384 -5.71 27.73 14.92
CA GLY A 384 -6.92 28.54 14.84
C GLY A 384 -7.89 28.16 13.71
N CYS A 385 -7.83 26.94 13.17
CA CYS A 385 -8.59 26.56 11.97
C CYS A 385 -10.11 26.40 12.15
N ASN A 386 -10.61 26.48 13.40
CA ASN A 386 -12.03 26.30 13.75
C ASN A 386 -12.66 24.93 13.39
N ALA A 387 -11.85 23.93 12.99
CA ALA A 387 -12.35 22.63 12.57
C ALA A 387 -13.07 21.87 13.71
N CYS A 388 -12.59 21.99 14.95
CA CYS A 388 -13.21 21.32 16.10
C CYS A 388 -14.61 21.86 16.43
N THR A 389 -14.86 23.16 16.23
CA THR A 389 -16.19 23.78 16.37
C THR A 389 -17.17 23.19 15.36
N ASN A 390 -16.76 23.11 14.09
CA ASN A 390 -17.60 22.57 13.02
C ASN A 390 -17.86 21.06 13.22
N ALA A 391 -16.84 20.29 13.62
CA ALA A 391 -17.00 18.87 13.90
C ALA A 391 -17.94 18.60 15.09
N CYS A 392 -17.83 19.40 16.17
CA CYS A 392 -18.75 19.33 17.30
C CYS A 392 -20.19 19.59 16.85
N ARG A 393 -20.40 20.59 16.01
CA ARG A 393 -21.72 20.94 15.48
C ARG A 393 -22.31 19.84 14.61
N GLU A 394 -21.54 19.36 13.64
CA GLU A 394 -21.96 18.28 12.73
C GLU A 394 -22.35 17.03 13.52
N TRP A 395 -21.52 16.62 14.49
CA TRP A 395 -21.78 15.45 15.32
C TRP A 395 -23.05 15.57 16.15
N ASN A 396 -23.31 16.76 16.71
CA ASN A 396 -24.44 16.98 17.62
C ASN A 396 -25.69 17.52 16.90
N GLY A 397 -25.60 17.82 15.60
CA GLY A 397 -26.70 18.38 14.81
C GLY A 397 -27.18 19.75 15.28
N THR A 398 -26.29 20.58 15.86
CA THR A 398 -26.65 21.93 16.34
C THR A 398 -26.61 22.96 15.20
N SER A 399 -27.23 24.13 15.41
CA SER A 399 -27.33 25.15 14.35
C SER A 399 -26.05 26.01 14.25
N PRO A 400 -25.66 26.47 13.05
CA PRO A 400 -24.57 27.43 12.88
C PRO A 400 -24.96 28.83 13.38
N GLU A 401 -24.00 29.55 13.95
CA GLU A 401 -24.18 30.94 14.40
C GLU A 401 -23.36 31.86 13.50
N THR A 402 -24.05 32.57 12.60
CA THR A 402 -23.37 33.31 11.54
C THR A 402 -22.82 34.66 12.01
N ASP A 403 -21.76 35.12 11.35
CA ASP A 403 -21.24 36.49 11.51
C ASP A 403 -22.30 37.56 11.16
N VAL A 404 -21.97 38.83 11.43
CA VAL A 404 -22.86 39.98 11.15
C VAL A 404 -23.25 40.11 9.67
N ARG A 405 -22.55 39.43 8.76
CA ARG A 405 -22.82 39.40 7.32
C ARG A 405 -23.63 38.17 6.89
N GLY A 406 -23.87 37.21 7.79
CA GLY A 406 -24.59 35.98 7.51
C GLY A 406 -23.83 34.99 6.63
N LEU A 407 -22.51 35.14 6.50
CA LEU A 407 -21.70 34.41 5.51
C LEU A 407 -20.91 33.26 6.12
N TYR A 408 -20.41 33.42 7.34
CA TYR A 408 -19.55 32.44 8.00
C TYR A 408 -20.13 32.03 9.33
N ASP A 409 -20.03 30.75 9.66
CA ASP A 409 -20.25 30.23 11.01
C ASP A 409 -19.13 30.72 11.92
N ALA A 410 -19.44 31.77 12.69
CA ALA A 410 -18.48 32.56 13.45
C ALA A 410 -19.05 32.93 14.82
N PRO A 411 -19.37 31.92 15.66
CA PRO A 411 -19.90 32.15 16.99
C PRO A 411 -18.92 32.99 17.81
N GLN A 412 -19.45 34.02 18.48
CA GLN A 412 -18.65 34.93 19.32
C GLN A 412 -18.51 34.43 20.76
N GLN A 413 -19.35 33.48 21.17
CA GLN A 413 -19.45 32.97 22.54
C GLN A 413 -20.06 31.56 22.52
N LEU A 414 -19.92 30.85 23.64
CA LEU A 414 -20.63 29.59 23.86
C LEU A 414 -22.14 29.86 23.95
N SER A 415 -22.93 28.92 23.47
CA SER A 415 -24.39 29.01 23.43
C SER A 415 -25.03 27.62 23.54
N ALA A 416 -26.36 27.55 23.46
CA ALA A 416 -27.07 26.28 23.34
C ALA A 416 -26.74 25.52 22.04
N ASP A 417 -26.31 26.22 20.99
CA ASP A 417 -25.96 25.68 19.68
C ASP A 417 -24.44 25.61 19.43
N THR A 418 -23.64 26.30 20.25
CA THR A 418 -22.16 26.33 20.17
C THR A 418 -21.52 25.86 21.48
N TRP A 419 -21.07 24.61 21.53
CA TRP A 419 -20.54 23.97 22.76
C TRP A 419 -19.01 24.03 22.90
N THR A 420 -18.32 24.31 21.79
CA THR A 420 -16.89 24.59 21.76
C THR A 420 -16.66 25.67 20.71
N LEU A 421 -15.66 26.53 20.92
CA LEU A 421 -15.30 27.57 19.97
C LEU A 421 -13.79 27.80 20.00
N ILE A 422 -13.23 28.23 18.86
CA ILE A 422 -11.85 28.69 18.73
C ILE A 422 -11.90 30.17 18.35
N GLN A 423 -11.18 31.01 19.09
CA GLN A 423 -11.10 32.47 18.91
C GLN A 423 -9.72 32.90 18.43
#